data_AF-A0A9E0N4P9-F1
#
_entry.id   AF-A0A9E0N4P9-F1
#
_cell.length_a   1.000
_cell.length_b   1.000
_cell.length_c   1.000
_cell.angle_alpha   90.00
_cell.angle_beta   90.00
_cell.angle_gamma   90.00
#
_symmetry.space_group_name_H-M   'P 1'
#
loop_
_entity.id
_entity.type
_entity.pdbx_description
1 polymer ?
#
loop_
_entity_poly.entity_id
_entity_poly.type
_entity_poly.pdbx_seq_one_letter_code
_entity_poly.pdbx_strand_id
1 'polypeptide(L)'
;MLKIPVVTLLLAHSMATMAQTVSGNVFCAGTTFDPAPASVSISGTVAGTDVGLPGAIWVGIEDPSAPGYPAAFLTPGGWVAWTIGGFPTYVETPALGSTFSYTACIPHSPTGGGCASTSGHFLGWKVYAGYGVLTPEHQSLIQKRRASLDAAKPWLLQRGKWRADYEDDQAFRHALVHKSANDGRWGPALTIPLIDCTPPDSGGQ
;
A
#
# COMPACT_ATOMS: atom_id res chain seq x y z
N MET A 1 -39.49 -20.94 -43.60
CA MET A 1 -38.98 -21.12 -42.23
C MET A 1 -37.58 -20.51 -42.17
N LEU A 2 -37.43 -19.30 -41.66
CA LEU A 2 -36.14 -18.61 -41.53
C LEU A 2 -35.84 -18.44 -40.03
N LYS A 3 -34.80 -19.10 -39.54
CA LYS A 3 -34.35 -19.01 -38.14
C LYS A 3 -33.52 -17.74 -37.97
N ILE A 4 -34.00 -16.81 -37.14
CA ILE A 4 -33.25 -15.63 -36.71
C ILE A 4 -32.37 -16.05 -35.53
N PRO A 5 -31.04 -15.90 -35.58
CA PRO A 5 -30.21 -16.11 -34.40
C PRO A 5 -30.25 -14.85 -33.54
N VAL A 6 -30.72 -15.01 -32.29
CA VAL A 6 -30.59 -14.01 -31.24
C VAL A 6 -29.13 -13.99 -30.81
N VAL A 7 -28.41 -12.94 -31.18
CA VAL A 7 -27.06 -12.67 -30.68
C VAL A 7 -27.19 -12.03 -29.30
N THR A 8 -26.92 -12.80 -28.26
CA THR A 8 -26.85 -12.31 -26.87
C THR A 8 -25.61 -11.43 -26.73
N LEU A 9 -25.82 -10.12 -26.67
CA LEU A 9 -24.76 -9.13 -26.46
C LEU A 9 -24.31 -9.20 -24.98
N LEU A 10 -23.20 -9.90 -24.71
CA LEU A 10 -22.51 -9.83 -23.42
C LEU A 10 -21.86 -8.44 -23.28
N LEU A 11 -22.56 -7.51 -22.60
CA LEU A 11 -21.95 -6.28 -22.12
C LEU A 11 -20.93 -6.64 -21.03
N ALA A 12 -19.66 -6.81 -21.44
CA ALA A 12 -18.53 -6.75 -20.54
C ALA A 12 -18.48 -5.32 -19.98
N HIS A 13 -19.01 -5.15 -18.77
CA HIS A 13 -18.81 -3.93 -18.00
C HIS A 13 -17.37 -3.96 -17.49
N SER A 14 -16.43 -3.52 -18.34
CA SER A 14 -15.14 -3.06 -17.86
C SER A 14 -15.41 -1.87 -16.95
N MET A 15 -15.47 -2.13 -15.63
CA MET A 15 -15.36 -1.07 -14.66
C MET A 15 -14.00 -0.43 -14.92
N ALA A 16 -14.01 0.72 -15.57
CA ALA A 16 -12.85 1.59 -15.58
C ALA A 16 -12.55 1.88 -14.10
N THR A 17 -11.53 1.22 -13.57
CA THR A 17 -10.95 1.60 -12.29
C THR A 17 -10.52 3.05 -12.46
N MET A 18 -11.27 3.96 -11.81
CA MET A 18 -10.90 5.36 -11.73
C MET A 18 -9.44 5.39 -11.29
N ALA A 19 -8.56 5.90 -12.16
CA ALA A 19 -7.15 5.93 -11.89
C ALA A 19 -6.93 6.75 -10.63
N GLN A 20 -6.54 6.07 -9.55
CA GLN A 20 -6.10 6.71 -8.34
C GLN A 20 -4.98 7.69 -8.68
N THR A 21 -5.13 8.94 -8.28
CA THR A 21 -4.04 9.91 -8.35
C THR A 21 -3.21 9.82 -7.08
N VAL A 22 -1.93 9.50 -7.24
CA VAL A 22 -0.92 9.58 -6.20
C VAL A 22 0.15 10.55 -6.66
N SER A 23 0.65 11.34 -5.74
CA SER A 23 1.75 12.27 -6.00
C SER A 23 2.63 12.38 -4.76
N GLY A 24 3.84 12.86 -4.96
CA GLY A 24 4.63 13.34 -3.85
C GLY A 24 5.75 14.25 -4.28
N ASN A 25 6.40 14.83 -3.29
CA ASN A 25 7.52 15.74 -3.46
C ASN A 25 8.57 15.47 -2.39
N VAL A 26 9.79 15.94 -2.66
CA VAL A 26 10.91 15.87 -1.74
C VAL A 26 11.29 17.30 -1.33
N PHE A 27 11.57 17.52 -0.05
CA PHE A 27 11.82 18.85 0.53
C PHE A 27 12.72 18.78 1.78
N CYS A 28 13.28 19.92 2.18
CA CYS A 28 13.99 20.06 3.45
C CYS A 28 13.02 20.46 4.55
N ALA A 29 12.85 19.63 5.58
CA ALA A 29 11.87 19.86 6.63
C ALA A 29 12.41 20.81 7.72
N GLY A 30 12.21 22.12 7.51
CA GLY A 30 12.32 23.16 8.54
C GLY A 30 13.74 23.71 8.80
N THR A 31 13.79 24.85 9.50
CA THR A 31 15.00 25.65 9.79
C THR A 31 15.52 25.46 11.23
N THR A 32 14.92 24.57 12.02
CA THR A 32 15.24 24.35 13.44
C THR A 32 16.36 23.35 13.68
N PHE A 33 16.62 22.47 12.72
CA PHE A 33 17.71 21.50 12.79
C PHE A 33 18.74 21.86 11.72
N ASP A 34 20.00 21.92 12.13
CA ASP A 34 21.15 22.08 11.24
C ASP A 34 22.02 20.81 11.34
N PRO A 35 22.10 19.99 10.27
CA PRO A 35 21.40 20.15 9.00
C PRO A 35 19.92 19.74 9.07
N ALA A 36 19.09 20.31 8.18
CA ALA A 36 17.67 19.98 8.13
C ALA A 36 17.47 18.58 7.52
N PRO A 37 16.47 17.80 7.97
CA PRO A 37 16.23 16.49 7.39
C PRO A 37 15.57 16.60 6.01
N ALA A 38 16.18 15.93 5.03
CA ALA A 38 15.56 15.64 3.74
C ALA A 38 14.31 14.77 3.99
N SER A 39 13.19 15.16 3.40
CA SER A 39 11.87 14.57 3.67
C SER A 39 11.07 14.38 2.41
N VAL A 40 10.18 13.39 2.44
CA VAL A 40 9.18 13.12 1.41
C VAL A 40 7.81 13.48 1.95
N SER A 41 6.98 14.11 1.11
CA SER A 41 5.54 14.19 1.33
C SER A 41 4.85 13.45 0.22
N ILE A 42 3.93 12.56 0.58
CA ILE A 42 3.15 11.72 -0.32
C ILE A 42 1.69 11.97 -0.04
N SER A 43 0.89 12.11 -1.09
CA SER A 43 -0.55 12.20 -0.98
C SER A 43 -1.25 11.46 -2.11
N GLY A 44 -2.49 11.07 -1.87
CA GLY A 44 -3.32 10.49 -2.90
C GLY A 44 -4.79 10.48 -2.54
N THR A 45 -5.60 10.13 -3.53
CA THR A 45 -7.06 10.07 -3.43
C THR A 45 -7.54 8.63 -3.43
N VAL A 46 -8.59 8.34 -2.67
CA VAL A 46 -9.30 7.05 -2.72
C VAL A 46 -10.46 7.17 -3.71
N ALA A 47 -10.68 6.16 -4.55
CA ALA A 47 -11.80 6.14 -5.48
C ALA A 47 -13.12 6.27 -4.71
N GLY A 48 -14.09 7.04 -5.23
CA GLY A 48 -15.34 7.32 -4.52
C GLY A 48 -16.13 6.07 -4.11
N THR A 49 -16.05 4.99 -4.89
CA THR A 49 -16.66 3.68 -4.57
C THR A 49 -15.99 2.94 -3.42
N ASP A 50 -14.75 3.31 -3.10
CA ASP A 50 -13.93 2.65 -2.08
C ASP A 50 -13.93 3.43 -0.75
N VAL A 51 -14.42 4.69 -0.74
CA VAL A 51 -14.51 5.51 0.47
C VAL A 51 -15.47 4.87 1.47
N GLY A 52 -15.05 4.82 2.73
CA GLY A 52 -15.81 4.20 3.81
C GLY A 52 -15.67 2.68 3.90
N LEU A 53 -15.01 2.03 2.93
CA LEU A 53 -14.74 0.60 3.02
C LEU A 53 -13.59 0.31 4.00
N PRO A 54 -13.60 -0.85 4.68
CA PRO A 54 -12.47 -1.30 5.45
C PRO A 54 -11.26 -1.57 4.56
N GLY A 55 -10.07 -1.19 4.99
CA GLY A 55 -8.88 -1.34 4.15
C GLY A 55 -7.60 -0.93 4.85
N ALA A 56 -6.59 -0.61 4.05
CA ALA A 56 -5.32 -0.08 4.50
C ALA A 56 -4.63 0.72 3.40
N ILE A 57 -3.71 1.59 3.83
CA ILE A 57 -2.86 2.40 2.96
C ILE A 57 -1.42 2.03 3.26
N TRP A 58 -0.59 1.99 2.22
CA TRP A 58 0.84 1.79 2.38
C TRP A 58 1.61 2.92 1.67
N VAL A 59 2.86 3.09 2.10
CA VAL A 59 3.87 3.85 1.35
C VAL A 59 5.13 3.00 1.36
N GLY A 60 5.65 2.66 0.19
CA GLY A 60 6.81 1.81 0.01
C GLY A 60 7.90 2.53 -0.77
N ILE A 61 9.15 2.20 -0.50
CA ILE A 61 10.30 2.73 -1.23
C ILE A 61 11.03 1.58 -1.91
N GLU A 62 11.26 1.71 -3.21
CA GLU A 62 11.83 0.69 -4.09
C GLU A 62 13.23 1.09 -4.54
N ASP A 63 14.15 0.15 -4.39
CA ASP A 63 15.50 0.24 -4.92
C ASP A 63 15.48 0.01 -6.44
N PRO A 64 16.02 0.93 -7.26
CA PRO A 64 16.06 0.76 -8.71
C PRO A 64 16.86 -0.47 -9.17
N SER A 65 17.75 -1.01 -8.31
CA SER A 65 18.49 -2.25 -8.59
C SER A 65 17.66 -3.54 -8.39
N ALA A 66 16.51 -3.45 -7.70
CA ALA A 66 15.62 -4.57 -7.42
C ALA A 66 14.13 -4.18 -7.69
N PRO A 67 13.76 -3.91 -8.95
CA PRO A 67 12.42 -3.43 -9.29
C PRO A 67 11.33 -4.49 -9.01
N GLY A 68 10.15 -4.02 -8.64
CA GLY A 68 8.96 -4.83 -8.33
C GLY A 68 8.76 -5.14 -6.85
N TYR A 69 9.74 -4.82 -5.99
CA TYR A 69 9.69 -5.11 -4.56
C TYR A 69 10.15 -3.89 -3.74
N PRO A 70 9.28 -3.28 -2.91
CA PRO A 70 9.71 -2.25 -1.98
C PRO A 70 10.75 -2.81 -0.99
N ALA A 71 11.86 -2.10 -0.84
CA ALA A 71 12.92 -2.40 0.11
C ALA A 71 12.55 -2.00 1.54
N ALA A 72 11.63 -1.05 1.70
CA ALA A 72 11.07 -0.66 2.99
C ALA A 72 9.65 -0.12 2.85
N PHE A 73 8.88 -0.18 3.93
CA PHE A 73 7.56 0.42 4.05
C PHE A 73 7.51 1.44 5.19
N LEU A 74 6.76 2.52 4.99
CA LEU A 74 6.50 3.51 6.01
C LEU A 74 5.43 2.99 6.98
N THR A 75 5.76 3.02 8.26
CA THR A 75 4.85 2.71 9.37
C THR A 75 4.71 3.93 10.28
N PRO A 76 3.78 3.95 11.27
CA PRO A 76 3.73 5.01 12.26
C PRO A 76 5.05 5.22 13.04
N GLY A 77 5.89 4.17 13.14
CA GLY A 77 7.22 4.24 13.75
C GLY A 77 8.36 4.65 12.79
N GLY A 78 8.04 4.97 11.54
CA GLY A 78 9.02 5.28 10.49
C GLY A 78 9.21 4.15 9.49
N TRP A 79 10.28 4.24 8.70
CA TRP A 79 10.63 3.27 7.67
C TRP A 79 11.05 1.94 8.30
N VAL A 80 10.44 0.85 7.83
CA VAL A 80 10.75 -0.51 8.25
C VAL A 80 11.20 -1.30 7.02
N ALA A 81 12.40 -1.88 7.11
CA ALA A 81 12.95 -2.73 6.06
C ALA A 81 12.00 -3.89 5.73
N TRP A 82 11.91 -4.24 4.45
CA TRP A 82 10.99 -5.26 3.98
C TRP A 82 11.69 -6.29 3.10
N THR A 83 11.69 -7.54 3.54
CA THR A 83 12.40 -8.65 2.90
C THR A 83 11.51 -9.84 2.56
N ILE A 84 10.25 -9.80 2.98
CA ILE A 84 9.33 -10.95 2.94
C ILE A 84 8.49 -10.96 1.64
N GLY A 85 8.55 -9.87 0.86
CA GLY A 85 7.68 -9.65 -0.29
C GLY A 85 6.25 -9.29 0.12
N GLY A 86 5.45 -8.84 -0.84
CA GLY A 86 4.09 -8.35 -0.56
C GLY A 86 4.07 -7.10 0.31
N PHE A 87 2.92 -6.83 0.95
CA PHE A 87 2.75 -5.69 1.84
C PHE A 87 2.90 -6.09 3.30
N PRO A 88 3.27 -5.14 4.19
CA PRO A 88 3.16 -5.33 5.62
C PRO A 88 1.76 -5.74 6.04
N THR A 89 1.70 -6.47 7.15
CA THR A 89 0.46 -6.79 7.85
C THR A 89 -0.33 -5.52 8.00
N TYR A 90 -1.51 -5.50 7.39
CA TYR A 90 -2.30 -4.30 7.37
C TYR A 90 -2.94 -4.11 8.75
N VAL A 91 -2.90 -2.89 9.26
CA VAL A 91 -3.72 -2.49 10.40
C VAL A 91 -5.05 -2.06 9.83
N GLU A 92 -6.12 -2.78 10.18
CA GLU A 92 -7.44 -2.52 9.61
C GLU A 92 -7.84 -1.07 9.88
N THR A 93 -8.02 -0.31 8.82
CA THR A 93 -8.67 0.99 8.86
C THR A 93 -10.15 0.73 8.59
N PRO A 94 -11.05 0.85 9.60
CA PRO A 94 -12.43 0.41 9.46
C PRO A 94 -13.20 1.12 8.34
N ALA A 95 -12.79 2.34 8.01
CA ALA A 95 -13.35 3.15 6.94
C ALA A 95 -12.24 4.02 6.32
N LEU A 96 -11.92 3.79 5.05
CA LEU A 96 -10.98 4.66 4.32
C LEU A 96 -11.59 6.05 4.09
N GLY A 97 -10.78 7.09 4.32
CA GLY A 97 -11.11 8.45 3.93
C GLY A 97 -11.01 8.67 2.43
N SER A 98 -11.46 9.84 1.94
CA SER A 98 -11.37 10.22 0.53
C SER A 98 -9.93 10.52 0.06
N THR A 99 -9.03 10.81 0.99
CA THR A 99 -7.63 11.17 0.73
C THR A 99 -6.74 10.61 1.80
N PHE A 100 -5.46 10.45 1.47
CA PHE A 100 -4.40 10.14 2.42
C PHE A 100 -3.20 11.06 2.20
N SER A 101 -2.47 11.34 3.28
CA SER A 101 -1.23 12.12 3.23
C SER A 101 -0.27 11.61 4.28
N TYR A 102 0.98 11.41 3.87
CA TYR A 102 2.07 10.95 4.72
C TYR A 102 3.28 11.83 4.48
N THR A 103 3.97 12.16 5.56
CA THR A 103 5.26 12.83 5.52
C THR A 103 6.23 12.02 6.35
N ALA A 104 7.41 11.79 5.81
CA ALA A 104 8.48 11.09 6.50
C ALA A 104 9.82 11.66 6.07
N CYS A 105 10.79 11.67 6.98
CA CYS A 105 12.16 11.93 6.56
C CYS A 105 12.69 10.79 5.68
N ILE A 106 13.62 11.11 4.80
CA ILE A 106 14.41 10.11 4.07
C ILE A 106 15.37 9.48 5.08
N PRO A 107 15.37 8.15 5.24
CA PRO A 107 16.26 7.51 6.21
C PRO A 107 17.70 7.53 5.68
N HIS A 108 18.70 7.37 6.56
CA HIS A 108 20.09 7.20 6.10
C HIS A 108 20.31 5.90 5.32
N SER A 109 19.52 4.86 5.62
CA SER A 109 19.57 3.58 4.92
C SER A 109 18.19 2.89 4.89
N PRO A 110 17.96 1.95 3.97
CA PRO A 110 16.71 1.18 3.92
C PRO A 110 16.46 0.33 5.17
N THR A 111 17.51 0.01 5.93
CA THR A 111 17.43 -0.74 7.19
C THR A 111 17.25 0.16 8.41
N GLY A 112 17.03 1.46 8.20
CA GLY A 112 16.84 2.47 9.25
C GLY A 112 18.05 3.39 9.40
N GLY A 113 18.11 4.11 10.52
CA GLY A 113 19.28 4.94 10.86
C GLY A 113 19.04 6.43 11.09
N GLY A 114 17.82 6.87 11.41
CA GLY A 114 17.52 8.29 11.60
C GLY A 114 17.33 9.04 10.27
N CYS A 115 17.13 10.35 10.35
CA CYS A 115 16.80 11.19 9.21
C CYS A 115 18.04 11.77 8.53
N ALA A 116 18.21 11.49 7.24
CA ALA A 116 19.32 12.03 6.45
C ALA A 116 19.10 13.51 6.09
N SER A 117 20.18 14.27 6.01
CA SER A 117 20.18 15.65 5.48
C SER A 117 20.23 15.70 3.96
N THR A 118 20.53 14.59 3.29
CA THR A 118 20.57 14.48 1.84
C THR A 118 19.81 13.24 1.37
N SER A 119 19.25 13.31 0.16
CA SER A 119 18.65 12.15 -0.51
C SER A 119 19.66 11.32 -1.31
N GLY A 120 20.97 11.61 -1.25
CA GLY A 120 21.98 11.01 -2.13
C GLY A 120 21.96 9.47 -2.18
N HIS A 121 21.78 8.80 -1.04
CA HIS A 121 21.68 7.33 -0.97
C HIS A 121 20.41 6.75 -1.61
N PHE A 122 19.41 7.60 -1.82
CA PHE A 122 18.10 7.25 -2.38
C PHE A 122 17.84 7.90 -3.74
N LEU A 123 18.86 8.51 -4.36
CA LEU A 123 18.73 9.12 -5.68
C LEU A 123 18.21 8.08 -6.70
N GLY A 124 17.11 8.41 -7.37
CA GLY A 124 16.50 7.53 -8.37
C GLY A 124 15.61 6.42 -7.80
N TRP A 125 15.52 6.30 -6.47
CA TRP A 125 14.58 5.36 -5.84
C TRP A 125 13.16 5.83 -6.05
N LYS A 126 12.24 4.88 -6.23
CA LYS A 126 10.83 5.17 -6.43
C LYS A 126 10.09 5.04 -5.11
N VAL A 127 9.28 6.03 -4.78
CA VAL A 127 8.29 5.90 -3.72
C VAL A 127 6.98 5.51 -4.37
N TYR A 128 6.39 4.43 -3.88
CA TYR A 128 5.05 3.98 -4.23
C TYR A 128 4.11 4.27 -3.08
N ALA A 129 2.86 4.58 -3.40
CA ALA A 129 1.82 4.64 -2.39
C ALA A 129 0.47 4.23 -2.97
N GLY A 130 -0.44 3.93 -2.06
CA GLY A 130 -1.78 3.54 -2.40
C GLY A 130 -2.41 2.65 -1.36
N TYR A 131 -3.51 2.03 -1.73
CA TYR A 131 -4.42 1.44 -0.77
C TYR A 131 -5.03 0.15 -1.27
N GLY A 132 -5.61 -0.61 -0.35
CA GLY A 132 -6.41 -1.78 -0.64
C GLY A 132 -7.65 -1.77 0.24
N VAL A 133 -8.74 -2.36 -0.25
CA VAL A 133 -10.04 -2.39 0.43
C VAL A 133 -10.69 -3.76 0.40
N LEU A 134 -11.55 -4.00 1.38
CA LEU A 134 -12.51 -5.07 1.36
C LEU A 134 -13.79 -4.60 0.66
N THR A 135 -13.84 -4.81 -0.66
CA THR A 135 -15.02 -4.56 -1.49
C THR A 135 -16.21 -5.43 -1.07
N PRO A 136 -17.44 -5.11 -1.49
CA PRO A 136 -18.60 -5.98 -1.27
C PRO A 136 -18.40 -7.42 -1.76
N GLU A 137 -17.67 -7.61 -2.87
CA GLU A 137 -17.30 -8.93 -3.38
C GLU A 137 -16.34 -9.64 -2.42
N HIS A 138 -15.36 -8.93 -1.86
CA HIS A 138 -14.47 -9.48 -0.83
C HIS A 138 -15.23 -9.90 0.43
N GLN A 139 -16.18 -9.07 0.90
CA GLN A 139 -17.03 -9.43 2.04
C GLN A 139 -17.84 -10.70 1.76
N SER A 140 -18.37 -10.83 0.55
CA SER A 140 -19.09 -12.03 0.12
C SER A 140 -18.19 -13.27 0.10
N LEU A 141 -16.93 -13.14 -0.31
CA LEU A 141 -15.95 -14.24 -0.26
C LEU A 141 -15.62 -14.66 1.18
N ILE A 142 -15.45 -13.69 2.09
CA ILE A 142 -15.20 -13.95 3.51
C ILE A 142 -16.36 -14.72 4.13
N GLN A 143 -17.60 -14.28 3.91
CA GLN A 143 -18.79 -14.97 4.40
C GLN A 143 -18.90 -16.40 3.85
N LYS A 144 -18.65 -16.60 2.56
CA LYS A 144 -18.63 -17.94 1.94
C LYS A 144 -17.57 -18.83 2.56
N ARG A 145 -16.36 -18.31 2.80
CA ARG A 145 -15.28 -19.05 3.48
C ARG A 145 -15.73 -19.47 4.88
N ARG A 146 -16.25 -18.53 5.67
CA ARG A 146 -16.73 -18.77 7.03
C ARG A 146 -17.79 -19.87 7.07
N ALA A 147 -18.84 -19.75 6.26
CA ALA A 147 -19.89 -20.76 6.18
C ALA A 147 -19.36 -22.15 5.77
N SER A 148 -18.39 -22.19 4.84
CA SER A 148 -17.76 -23.43 4.40
C SER A 148 -16.92 -24.08 5.51
N LEU A 149 -16.17 -23.29 6.27
CA LEU A 149 -15.38 -23.77 7.40
C LEU A 149 -16.25 -24.24 8.55
N ASP A 150 -17.31 -23.50 8.88
CA ASP A 150 -18.23 -23.87 9.95
C ASP A 150 -18.96 -25.18 9.63
N ALA A 151 -19.39 -25.37 8.38
CA ALA A 151 -19.98 -26.62 7.93
C ALA A 151 -18.99 -27.80 7.97
N ALA A 152 -17.72 -27.56 7.65
CA ALA A 152 -16.67 -28.59 7.66
C ALA A 152 -16.08 -28.87 9.05
N LYS A 153 -16.26 -27.96 10.02
CA LYS A 153 -15.61 -28.00 11.34
C LYS A 153 -15.81 -29.33 12.08
N PRO A 154 -17.03 -29.89 12.20
CA PRO A 154 -17.23 -31.15 12.92
C PRO A 154 -16.42 -32.31 12.32
N TRP A 155 -16.41 -32.41 10.99
CA TRP A 155 -15.70 -33.46 10.27
C TRP A 155 -14.17 -33.29 10.34
N LEU A 156 -13.69 -32.05 10.27
CA LEU A 156 -12.26 -31.74 10.38
C LEU A 156 -11.73 -32.00 11.80
N LEU A 157 -12.52 -31.68 12.83
CA LEU A 157 -12.19 -31.98 14.22
C LEU A 157 -12.09 -33.48 14.46
N GLN A 158 -13.07 -34.26 13.99
CA GLN A 158 -13.05 -35.72 14.11
C GLN A 158 -11.78 -36.35 13.48
N ARG A 159 -11.28 -35.73 12.40
CA ARG A 159 -10.09 -36.20 11.68
C ARG A 159 -8.77 -35.61 12.19
N GLY A 160 -8.80 -34.76 13.22
CA GLY A 160 -7.61 -34.06 13.72
C GLY A 160 -6.97 -33.13 12.68
N LYS A 161 -7.76 -32.64 11.70
CA LYS A 161 -7.30 -31.77 10.59
C LYS A 161 -7.74 -30.32 10.76
N TRP A 162 -8.45 -30.00 11.84
CA TRP A 162 -8.78 -28.62 12.18
C TRP A 162 -7.51 -27.87 12.56
N ARG A 163 -7.34 -26.67 12.00
CA ARG A 163 -6.18 -25.82 12.26
C ARG A 163 -6.67 -24.54 12.95
N ALA A 164 -5.85 -23.98 13.84
CA ALA A 164 -6.21 -22.78 14.60
C ALA A 164 -6.47 -21.56 13.69
N ASP A 165 -5.80 -21.47 12.53
CA ASP A 165 -6.00 -20.41 11.53
C ASP A 165 -7.36 -20.48 10.80
N TYR A 166 -8.18 -21.50 11.07
CA TYR A 166 -9.57 -21.58 10.59
C TYR A 166 -10.55 -20.93 11.56
N GLU A 167 -10.13 -20.57 12.78
CA GLU A 167 -11.00 -19.92 13.75
C GLU A 167 -11.34 -18.47 13.35
N ASP A 168 -10.44 -17.75 12.70
CA ASP A 168 -10.66 -16.39 12.20
C ASP A 168 -10.48 -16.27 10.67
N ASP A 169 -10.85 -15.11 10.15
CA ASP A 169 -10.70 -14.74 8.74
C ASP A 169 -9.59 -13.72 8.52
N GLN A 170 -8.76 -13.41 9.53
CA GLN A 170 -7.84 -12.28 9.49
C GLN A 170 -6.82 -12.43 8.36
N ALA A 171 -6.16 -13.59 8.26
CA ALA A 171 -5.20 -13.85 7.19
C ALA A 171 -5.85 -13.79 5.80
N PHE A 172 -7.09 -14.26 5.66
CA PHE A 172 -7.81 -14.23 4.40
C PHE A 172 -8.22 -12.79 4.01
N ARG A 173 -8.68 -12.00 4.99
CA ARG A 173 -8.94 -10.56 4.81
C ARG A 173 -7.66 -9.84 4.38
N HIS A 174 -6.52 -10.14 5.02
CA HIS A 174 -5.18 -9.63 4.65
C HIS A 174 -4.85 -9.87 3.19
N ALA A 175 -5.00 -11.10 2.73
CA ALA A 175 -4.77 -11.44 1.33
C ALA A 175 -5.69 -10.67 0.36
N LEU A 176 -6.98 -10.48 0.69
CA LEU A 176 -7.92 -9.76 -0.17
C LEU A 176 -7.60 -8.26 -0.27
N VAL A 177 -7.21 -7.61 0.82
CA VAL A 177 -6.79 -6.20 0.79
C VAL A 177 -5.50 -6.03 0.00
N HIS A 178 -4.52 -6.94 0.17
CA HIS A 178 -3.28 -6.92 -0.63
C HIS A 178 -3.56 -7.13 -2.12
N LYS A 179 -4.45 -8.06 -2.46
CA LYS A 179 -4.90 -8.25 -3.83
C LYS A 179 -5.55 -6.98 -4.38
N SER A 180 -6.46 -6.37 -3.61
CA SER A 180 -7.11 -5.11 -3.98
C SER A 180 -6.12 -3.99 -4.32
N ALA A 181 -4.99 -3.92 -3.60
CA ALA A 181 -3.92 -2.97 -3.86
C ALA A 181 -3.19 -3.27 -5.16
N ASN A 182 -2.81 -4.54 -5.36
CA ASN A 182 -2.12 -5.00 -6.57
C ASN A 182 -3.00 -4.93 -7.84
N ASP A 183 -4.33 -4.97 -7.71
CA ASP A 183 -5.28 -4.82 -8.81
C ASP A 183 -5.41 -3.35 -9.31
N GLY A 184 -4.37 -2.52 -9.12
CA GLY A 184 -4.26 -1.18 -9.70
C GLY A 184 -4.49 -0.01 -8.73
N ARG A 185 -4.53 -0.26 -7.42
CA ARG A 185 -4.65 0.79 -6.37
C ARG A 185 -3.32 1.07 -5.66
N TRP A 186 -2.23 0.60 -6.24
CA TRP A 186 -0.87 0.81 -5.78
C TRP A 186 -0.01 1.28 -6.95
N GLY A 187 0.64 2.44 -6.81
CA GLY A 187 1.35 3.04 -7.93
C GLY A 187 2.48 3.98 -7.51
N PRO A 188 3.34 4.37 -8.46
CA PRO A 188 4.44 5.28 -8.20
C PRO A 188 3.91 6.68 -7.85
N ALA A 189 4.41 7.24 -6.76
CA ALA A 189 4.10 8.59 -6.28
C ALA A 189 5.15 9.60 -6.75
N LEU A 190 6.44 9.24 -6.65
CA LEU A 190 7.57 10.08 -7.05
C LEU A 190 8.83 9.23 -7.26
N THR A 191 9.78 9.79 -8.01
CA THR A 191 11.17 9.32 -8.03
C THR A 191 12.01 10.32 -7.23
N ILE A 192 12.80 9.84 -6.27
CA ILE A 192 13.55 10.70 -5.35
C ILE A 192 14.65 11.42 -6.14
N PRO A 193 14.62 12.76 -6.22
CA PRO A 193 15.69 13.54 -6.82
C PRO A 193 16.82 13.73 -5.83
N LEU A 194 17.95 14.26 -6.30
CA LEU A 194 19.03 14.70 -5.41
C LEU A 194 18.59 16.00 -4.73
N ILE A 195 18.60 16.00 -3.40
CA ILE A 195 18.49 17.19 -2.57
C ILE A 195 19.56 17.15 -1.48
N ASP A 196 20.03 18.32 -1.10
CA ASP A 196 20.95 18.50 0.00
C ASP A 196 20.42 19.63 0.89
N CYS A 197 20.13 19.28 2.14
CA CYS A 197 19.59 20.17 3.16
C CYS A 197 20.66 20.62 4.16
N THR A 198 21.94 20.34 3.88
CA THR A 198 23.05 20.93 4.62
C THR A 198 23.16 22.43 4.28
N PRO A 199 23.41 23.30 5.28
CA PRO A 199 23.71 24.69 5.00
C PRO A 199 25.04 24.79 4.24
N PRO A 200 25.22 25.83 3.41
CA PRO A 200 26.49 26.08 2.76
C PRO A 200 27.58 26.34 3.81
N ASP A 201 28.79 25.82 3.56
CA ASP A 201 29.98 25.94 4.44
C ASP A 201 30.43 27.40 4.74
N SER A 202 29.79 28.41 4.15
CA SER A 202 30.13 29.82 4.34
C SER A 202 28.97 30.59 4.96
N GLY A 203 29.03 30.72 6.29
CA GLY A 203 28.53 31.92 6.95
C GLY A 203 29.34 33.09 6.41
N GLY A 204 28.70 33.96 5.63
CA GLY A 204 29.34 35.18 5.14
C GLY A 204 29.84 36.04 6.30
N GLN A 205 31.15 36.27 6.33
CA GLN A 205 31.77 37.50 6.81
C GLN A 205 32.65 38.05 5.69
#